data_AF-A0A8K0W579-F1
#
_entry.id   AF-A0A8K0W579-F1
#
_cell.length_a   1.000
_cell.length_b   1.000
_cell.length_c   1.000
_cell.angle_alpha   90.00
_cell.angle_beta   90.00
_cell.angle_gamma   90.00
#
_symmetry.space_group_name_H-M   'P 1'
#
loop_
_entity.id
_entity.type
_entity.pdbx_description
1 polymer ?
#
loop_
_entity_poly.entity_id
_entity_poly.type
_entity_poly.pdbx_seq_one_letter_code
_entity_poly.pdbx_strand_id
1 'polypeptide(L)'
;MSTHHSLLFEPLKPHQTSLPPSAHAQLTIPTGTVNHILQHFESRIANHHHERTSIYTNRALANTDDLIRQNRTYAQHLRLVETLGLSHLPSHLRSFIHDHDNAHRAVLRSRGFADLTRARPEAFDVFACIGARVIHASNVHTMNTVRSTREPGECRRMASEPFFRREVQECTDLLVDECVRVLKRLDTLRLSIQSESEEIELENVGPDHDILDFGFRIPLPSPPSQDNAFSIGEKPVENILDAVNHSTHDETYRSIAKNTETDTIDSSNRCCICLKTYTPSHPPFRIAACTHTLGLPCLSTWLNSTAANATSCPYCRTLLCDRRARQPSSRSRDAYAEVVRLEDRLKRARWLLVDLDGLCAMVYGGVVGKWFCEGMRAVSERAGEMGVGVGNVWEDGMIGL
;
A
#
# COMPACT_ATOMS: atom_id res chain seq x y z
N MET A 1 18.18 -12.84 -56.17
CA MET A 1 19.12 -11.96 -56.89
C MET A 1 18.30 -10.96 -57.67
N SER A 2 18.05 -9.77 -57.11
CA SER A 2 17.31 -8.70 -57.77
C SER A 2 18.03 -7.40 -57.45
N THR A 3 18.66 -6.83 -58.47
CA THR A 3 19.48 -5.61 -58.41
C THR A 3 18.56 -4.40 -58.40
N HIS A 4 18.37 -3.78 -57.24
CA HIS A 4 17.74 -2.46 -57.15
C HIS A 4 18.68 -1.40 -57.70
N HIS A 5 18.29 -0.83 -58.84
CA HIS A 5 18.87 0.38 -59.40
C HIS A 5 18.65 1.55 -58.42
N SER A 6 19.73 1.99 -57.80
CA SER A 6 19.79 3.23 -57.02
C SER A 6 19.85 4.39 -58.01
N LEU A 7 18.73 5.09 -58.20
CA LEU A 7 18.69 6.37 -58.89
C LEU A 7 19.28 7.42 -57.94
N LEU A 8 20.57 7.68 -58.13
CA LEU A 8 21.30 8.78 -57.51
C LEU A 8 20.61 10.10 -57.88
N PHE A 9 20.06 10.78 -56.87
CA PHE A 9 19.78 12.21 -56.93
C PHE A 9 21.11 12.93 -57.11
N GLU A 10 21.34 13.47 -58.30
CA GLU A 10 22.44 14.41 -58.55
C GLU A 10 22.13 15.70 -57.77
N PRO A 11 22.95 16.11 -56.79
CA PRO A 11 22.69 17.31 -56.02
C PRO A 11 22.76 18.52 -56.96
N LEU A 12 21.65 19.23 -57.11
CA LEU A 12 21.57 20.51 -57.81
C LEU A 12 22.67 21.42 -57.27
N LYS A 13 23.64 21.77 -58.13
CA LYS A 13 24.68 22.75 -57.80
C LYS A 13 23.98 24.05 -57.38
N PRO A 14 24.21 24.56 -56.16
CA PRO A 14 23.59 25.80 -55.73
C PRO A 14 24.02 26.92 -56.68
N HIS A 15 23.05 27.54 -57.35
CA HIS A 15 23.28 28.78 -58.08
C HIS A 15 23.70 29.84 -57.06
N GLN A 16 25.02 30.06 -56.94
CA GLN A 16 25.59 31.18 -56.19
C GLN A 16 25.27 32.47 -56.94
N THR A 17 24.10 33.03 -56.65
CA THR A 17 23.83 34.44 -56.93
C THR A 17 24.63 35.25 -55.91
N SER A 18 25.75 35.83 -56.34
CA SER A 18 26.58 36.70 -55.52
C SER A 18 25.80 37.98 -55.18
N LEU A 19 25.11 37.97 -54.04
CA LEU A 19 24.49 39.16 -53.47
C LEU A 19 25.60 40.13 -53.01
N PRO A 20 25.42 41.44 -53.15
CA PRO A 20 26.40 42.44 -52.73
C PRO A 20 26.67 42.33 -51.21
N PRO A 21 27.91 42.57 -50.74
CA PRO A 21 28.29 42.44 -49.32
C PRO A 21 27.41 43.23 -48.35
N SER A 22 26.79 44.32 -48.81
CA SER A 22 25.85 45.14 -48.03
C SER A 22 24.49 44.48 -47.79
N ALA A 23 24.05 43.56 -48.66
CA ALA A 23 22.80 42.81 -48.47
C ALA A 23 22.94 41.67 -47.44
N HIS A 24 24.15 41.14 -47.26
CA HIS A 24 24.43 40.11 -46.24
C HIS A 24 24.37 40.66 -44.81
N ALA A 25 24.65 41.94 -44.60
CA ALA A 25 24.60 42.57 -43.28
C ALA A 25 23.16 42.77 -42.76
N GLN A 26 22.15 42.82 -43.63
CA GLN A 26 20.74 43.04 -43.25
C GLN A 26 19.92 41.76 -42.99
N LEU A 27 20.50 40.57 -43.18
CA LEU A 27 19.80 39.29 -43.01
C LEU A 27 20.28 38.48 -41.79
N THR A 28 21.19 39.01 -40.98
CA THR A 28 21.63 38.32 -39.77
C THR A 28 20.63 38.56 -38.64
N ILE A 29 19.78 37.56 -38.38
CA ILE A 29 18.93 37.55 -37.19
C ILE A 29 19.86 37.46 -35.96
N PRO A 30 19.84 38.42 -35.02
CA PRO A 30 20.71 38.37 -33.85
C PRO A 30 20.46 37.09 -33.05
N THR A 31 21.53 36.39 -32.67
CA THR A 31 21.44 35.15 -31.87
C THR A 31 20.65 35.35 -30.58
N GLY A 32 20.76 36.54 -29.96
CA GLY A 32 19.98 36.91 -28.78
C GLY A 32 18.46 36.92 -29.03
N THR A 33 18.01 37.39 -30.20
CA THR A 33 16.60 37.39 -30.59
C THR A 33 16.08 35.97 -30.79
N VAL A 34 16.86 35.10 -31.44
CA VAL A 34 16.50 33.68 -31.63
C VAL A 34 16.39 32.97 -30.28
N ASN A 35 17.38 33.15 -29.41
CA ASN A 35 17.38 32.54 -28.07
C ASN A 35 16.22 33.04 -27.22
N HIS A 36 15.91 34.34 -27.27
CA HIS A 36 14.77 34.91 -26.55
C HIS A 36 13.43 34.34 -27.05
N ILE A 37 13.25 34.24 -28.38
CA ILE A 37 12.04 33.64 -28.97
C ILE A 37 11.93 32.17 -28.58
N LEU A 38 13.03 31.41 -28.63
CA LEU A 38 13.07 30.01 -28.19
C LEU A 38 12.68 29.87 -26.72
N GLN A 39 13.32 30.63 -25.81
CA GLN A 39 13.02 30.60 -24.38
C GLN A 39 11.56 30.98 -24.08
N HIS A 40 11.04 32.00 -24.76
CA HIS A 40 9.63 32.39 -24.61
C HIS A 40 8.69 31.29 -25.09
N PHE A 41 9.01 30.63 -26.21
CA PHE A 41 8.22 29.52 -26.73
C PHE A 41 8.28 28.30 -25.81
N GLU A 42 9.47 27.94 -25.32
CA GLU A 42 9.68 26.87 -24.33
C GLU A 42 8.95 27.15 -23.02
N SER A 43 9.01 28.37 -22.51
CA SER A 43 8.27 28.78 -21.30
C SER A 43 6.76 28.67 -21.50
N ARG A 44 6.24 29.08 -22.67
CA ARG A 44 4.82 28.90 -23.00
C ARG A 44 4.42 27.43 -23.11
N ILE A 45 5.28 26.58 -23.66
CA ILE A 45 5.06 25.13 -23.72
C ILE A 45 5.06 24.55 -22.29
N ALA A 46 6.02 24.94 -21.46
CA ALA A 46 6.16 24.44 -20.09
C ALA A 46 4.97 24.83 -19.20
N ASN A 47 4.44 26.04 -19.37
CA ASN A 47 3.26 26.52 -18.65
C ASN A 47 1.94 25.99 -19.24
N HIS A 48 1.97 25.26 -20.35
CA HIS A 48 0.76 24.75 -20.96
C HIS A 48 0.25 23.55 -20.15
N HIS A 49 -0.92 23.71 -19.54
CA HIS A 49 -1.64 22.59 -18.92
C HIS A 49 -2.04 21.59 -20.00
N HIS A 50 -1.25 20.53 -20.14
CA HIS A 50 -1.58 19.44 -21.03
C HIS A 50 -2.86 18.75 -20.54
N GLU A 51 -3.81 18.61 -21.44
CA GLU A 51 -4.98 17.75 -21.23
C GLU A 51 -4.52 16.28 -21.13
N ARG A 52 -5.42 15.42 -20.64
CA ARG A 52 -5.17 13.97 -20.63
C ARG A 52 -4.93 13.49 -22.06
N THR A 53 -3.92 12.64 -22.25
CA THR A 53 -3.53 12.08 -23.55
C THR A 53 -4.72 11.48 -24.33
N SER A 54 -5.65 10.83 -23.63
CA SER A 54 -6.87 10.27 -24.22
C SER A 54 -7.76 11.30 -24.91
N ILE A 55 -7.75 12.56 -24.46
CA ILE A 55 -8.55 13.63 -25.07
C ILE A 55 -7.98 13.98 -26.44
N TYR A 56 -6.65 14.08 -26.56
CA TYR A 56 -6.00 14.38 -27.84
C TYR A 56 -6.20 13.26 -28.87
N THR A 57 -6.07 12.00 -28.45
CA THR A 57 -6.30 10.86 -29.34
C THR A 57 -7.77 10.73 -29.75
N ASN A 58 -8.71 11.00 -28.85
CA ASN A 58 -10.14 11.01 -29.17
C ASN A 58 -10.53 12.11 -30.17
N ARG A 59 -9.99 13.33 -30.03
CA ARG A 59 -10.21 14.41 -31.00
C ARG A 59 -9.65 14.05 -32.39
N ALA A 60 -8.45 13.46 -32.44
CA ALA A 60 -7.87 13.00 -33.71
C ALA A 60 -8.70 11.88 -34.37
N LEU A 61 -9.25 10.95 -33.59
CA LEU A 61 -10.18 9.93 -34.08
C LEU A 61 -11.49 10.54 -34.58
N ALA A 62 -12.07 11.50 -33.87
CA ALA A 62 -13.28 12.20 -34.31
C ALA A 62 -13.05 12.96 -35.64
N ASN A 63 -11.90 13.65 -35.77
CA ASN A 63 -11.50 14.28 -37.02
C ASN A 63 -11.37 13.24 -38.15
N THR A 64 -10.88 12.03 -37.86
CA THR A 64 -10.81 10.95 -38.84
C THR A 64 -12.20 10.49 -39.27
N ASP A 65 -13.13 10.34 -38.33
CA ASP A 65 -14.52 9.95 -38.60
C ASP A 65 -15.24 11.01 -39.44
N ASP A 66 -14.99 12.29 -39.19
CA ASP A 66 -15.52 13.41 -39.98
C ASP A 66 -15.01 13.39 -41.42
N LEU A 67 -13.74 13.06 -41.63
CA LEU A 67 -13.15 12.94 -42.97
C LEU A 67 -13.71 11.73 -43.73
N ILE A 68 -13.90 10.60 -43.05
CA ILE A 68 -14.56 9.41 -43.64
C ILE A 68 -15.97 9.78 -44.13
N ARG A 69 -16.76 10.51 -43.32
CA ARG A 69 -18.09 11.00 -43.71
C ARG A 69 -18.07 11.92 -44.95
N GLN A 70 -16.96 12.61 -45.17
CA GLN A 70 -16.75 13.49 -46.32
C GLN A 70 -16.08 12.79 -47.52
N ASN A 71 -15.87 11.47 -47.45
CA ASN A 71 -15.11 10.71 -48.45
C ASN A 71 -13.71 11.29 -48.70
N ARG A 72 -13.01 11.68 -47.63
CA ARG A 72 -11.65 12.21 -47.63
C ARG A 72 -10.75 11.37 -46.73
N THR A 73 -9.46 11.32 -47.06
CA THR A 73 -8.46 10.69 -46.20
C THR A 73 -7.76 11.71 -45.32
N TYR A 74 -7.24 11.25 -44.18
CA TYR A 74 -6.45 12.07 -43.27
C TYR A 74 -5.21 12.66 -43.97
N ALA A 75 -4.55 11.88 -44.82
CA ALA A 75 -3.41 12.32 -45.62
C ALA A 75 -3.78 13.39 -46.67
N GLN A 76 -4.92 13.25 -47.36
CA GLN A 76 -5.42 14.28 -48.27
C GLN A 76 -5.68 15.60 -47.53
N HIS A 77 -6.22 15.52 -46.31
CA HIS A 77 -6.51 16.70 -45.50
C HIS A 77 -5.23 17.41 -45.03
N LEU A 78 -4.20 16.66 -44.64
CA LEU A 78 -2.88 17.22 -44.33
C LEU A 78 -2.24 17.92 -45.55
N ARG A 79 -2.34 17.35 -46.76
CA ARG A 79 -1.83 17.98 -47.99
C ARG A 79 -2.57 19.28 -48.33
N LEU A 80 -3.88 19.35 -48.04
CA LEU A 80 -4.65 20.58 -48.21
C LEU A 80 -4.12 21.69 -47.30
N VAL A 81 -3.83 21.37 -46.03
CA VAL A 81 -3.22 22.30 -45.08
C VAL A 81 -1.87 22.80 -45.60
N GLU A 82 -1.02 21.88 -46.05
CA GLU A 82 0.30 22.20 -46.60
C GLU A 82 0.21 23.17 -47.79
N THR A 83 -0.76 22.94 -48.68
CA THR A 83 -0.97 23.76 -49.89
C THR A 83 -1.44 25.18 -49.56
N LEU A 84 -2.26 25.36 -48.53
CA LEU A 84 -2.81 26.67 -48.15
C LEU A 84 -1.79 27.53 -47.38
N GLY A 85 -0.86 26.90 -46.66
CA GLY A 85 0.12 27.58 -45.82
C GLY A 85 -0.48 28.19 -44.54
N LEU A 86 0.30 28.22 -43.45
CA LEU A 86 -0.18 28.57 -42.10
C LEU A 86 -0.89 29.94 -42.00
N SER A 87 -0.51 30.91 -42.82
CA SER A 87 -1.09 32.26 -42.83
C SER A 87 -2.51 32.34 -43.39
N HIS A 88 -2.92 31.36 -44.20
CA HIS A 88 -4.21 31.37 -44.90
C HIS A 88 -5.12 30.23 -44.49
N LEU A 89 -4.78 29.52 -43.40
CA LEU A 89 -5.53 28.37 -42.93
C LEU A 89 -6.91 28.77 -42.37
N PRO A 90 -8.03 28.28 -42.93
CA PRO A 90 -9.36 28.44 -42.35
C PRO A 90 -9.41 27.93 -40.90
N SER A 91 -10.33 28.46 -40.09
CA SER A 91 -10.46 28.11 -38.66
C SER A 91 -10.60 26.60 -38.40
N HIS A 92 -11.40 25.90 -39.21
CA HIS A 92 -11.59 24.45 -39.06
C HIS A 92 -10.29 23.66 -39.34
N LEU A 93 -9.51 24.05 -40.35
CA LEU A 93 -8.21 23.43 -40.63
C LEU A 93 -7.18 23.74 -39.53
N ARG A 94 -7.26 24.92 -38.90
CA ARG A 94 -6.41 25.25 -37.74
C ARG A 94 -6.70 24.35 -36.56
N SER A 95 -7.98 24.09 -36.27
CA SER A 95 -8.39 23.15 -35.22
C SER A 95 -7.89 21.74 -35.53
N PHE A 96 -8.07 21.28 -36.78
CA PHE A 96 -7.60 19.97 -37.22
C PHE A 96 -6.08 19.79 -37.01
N ILE A 97 -5.26 20.76 -37.43
CA ILE A 97 -3.81 20.70 -37.26
C ILE A 97 -3.41 20.76 -35.79
N HIS A 98 -4.09 21.58 -35.00
CA HIS A 98 -3.86 21.63 -33.56
C HIS A 98 -4.11 20.27 -32.90
N ASP A 99 -5.20 19.58 -33.26
CA ASP A 99 -5.50 18.25 -32.74
C ASP A 99 -4.52 17.19 -33.25
N HIS A 100 -4.10 17.28 -34.52
CA HIS A 100 -3.05 16.43 -35.10
C HIS A 100 -1.74 16.54 -34.31
N ASP A 101 -1.25 17.77 -34.12
CA ASP A 101 0.00 18.04 -33.44
C ASP A 101 -0.06 17.61 -31.98
N ASN A 102 -1.19 17.83 -31.31
CA ASN A 102 -1.37 17.41 -29.93
C ASN A 102 -1.39 15.89 -29.78
N ALA A 103 -2.07 15.17 -30.67
CA ALA A 103 -2.06 13.71 -30.67
C ALA A 103 -0.65 13.17 -30.95
N HIS A 104 0.07 13.76 -31.91
CA HIS A 104 1.46 13.39 -32.19
C HIS A 104 2.39 13.63 -30.99
N ARG A 105 2.29 14.80 -30.35
CA ARG A 105 3.06 15.12 -29.13
C ARG A 105 2.68 14.18 -27.98
N ALA A 106 1.42 13.78 -27.87
CA ALA A 106 0.99 12.81 -26.86
C ALA A 106 1.69 11.45 -27.05
N VAL A 107 1.84 10.99 -28.30
CA VAL A 107 2.63 9.78 -28.60
C VAL A 107 4.08 9.94 -28.19
N LEU A 108 4.73 11.05 -28.56
CA LEU A 108 6.13 11.31 -28.21
C LEU A 108 6.36 11.37 -26.69
N ARG A 109 5.48 12.06 -25.94
CA ARG A 109 5.56 12.11 -24.48
C ARG A 109 5.38 10.73 -23.85
N SER A 110 4.36 9.98 -24.29
CA SER A 110 4.11 8.64 -23.77
C SER A 110 5.26 7.67 -24.09
N ARG A 111 5.89 7.80 -25.27
CA ARG A 111 7.10 7.06 -25.63
C ARG A 111 8.26 7.40 -24.69
N GLY A 112 8.56 8.68 -24.53
CA GLY A 112 9.65 9.12 -23.65
C GLY A 112 9.47 8.64 -22.21
N PHE A 113 8.22 8.65 -21.71
CA PHE A 113 7.92 8.12 -20.38
C PHE A 113 8.03 6.59 -20.30
N ALA A 114 7.52 5.85 -21.30
CA ALA A 114 7.67 4.38 -21.35
C ALA A 114 9.14 3.94 -21.50
N ASP A 115 9.94 4.68 -22.28
CA ASP A 115 11.37 4.42 -22.42
C ASP A 115 12.11 4.73 -21.10
N LEU A 116 11.73 5.80 -20.40
CA LEU A 116 12.28 6.14 -19.08
C LEU A 116 11.96 5.08 -18.02
N THR A 117 10.72 4.59 -17.96
CA THR A 117 10.33 3.53 -17.01
C THR A 117 11.01 2.20 -17.32
N ARG A 118 11.26 1.91 -18.60
CA ARG A 118 12.03 0.73 -19.02
C ARG A 118 13.52 0.85 -18.67
N ALA A 119 14.10 2.04 -18.81
CA ALA A 119 15.51 2.27 -18.53
C ALA A 119 15.85 2.29 -17.04
N ARG A 120 14.88 2.60 -16.17
CA ARG A 120 15.06 2.76 -14.72
C ARG A 120 13.94 2.09 -13.92
N PRO A 121 13.74 0.77 -14.07
CA PRO A 121 12.61 0.07 -13.45
C PRO A 121 12.59 0.21 -11.91
N GLU A 122 13.75 0.40 -11.27
CA GLU A 122 13.88 0.62 -9.82
C GLU A 122 13.36 1.98 -9.35
N ALA A 123 13.27 2.97 -10.25
CA ALA A 123 12.82 4.32 -9.92
C ALA A 123 11.29 4.46 -9.93
N PHE A 124 10.56 3.44 -10.38
CA PHE A 124 9.12 3.49 -10.59
C PHE A 124 8.44 2.25 -9.98
N ASP A 125 7.22 2.44 -9.49
CA ASP A 125 6.38 1.30 -9.12
C ASP A 125 5.99 0.51 -10.38
N VAL A 126 5.93 -0.82 -10.27
CA VAL A 126 5.60 -1.74 -11.38
C VAL A 126 4.31 -1.36 -12.11
N PHE A 127 3.29 -0.84 -11.40
CA PHE A 127 2.05 -0.39 -12.03
C PHE A 127 2.23 0.88 -12.85
N ALA A 128 3.12 1.80 -12.42
CA ALA A 128 3.46 2.98 -13.20
C ALA A 128 4.23 2.62 -14.48
N CYS A 129 5.16 1.65 -14.39
CA CYS A 129 5.86 1.12 -15.56
C CYS A 129 4.88 0.54 -16.59
N ILE A 130 3.96 -0.33 -16.14
CA ILE A 130 2.98 -0.98 -17.01
C ILE A 130 1.99 0.04 -17.59
N GLY A 131 1.45 0.93 -16.76
CA GLY A 131 0.55 2.00 -17.21
C GLY A 131 1.17 2.89 -18.28
N ALA A 132 2.44 3.28 -18.13
CA ALA A 132 3.17 4.08 -19.13
C ALA A 132 3.26 3.36 -20.48
N ARG A 133 3.57 2.06 -20.45
CA ARG A 133 3.70 1.20 -21.63
C ARG A 133 2.38 0.98 -22.35
N VAL A 134 1.31 0.71 -21.60
CA VAL A 134 -0.05 0.55 -22.14
C VAL A 134 -0.54 1.84 -22.81
N ILE A 135 -0.34 3.00 -22.16
CA ILE A 135 -0.68 4.30 -22.74
C ILE A 135 0.13 4.55 -24.02
N HIS A 136 1.43 4.25 -24.01
CA HIS A 136 2.26 4.41 -25.20
C HIS A 136 1.78 3.53 -26.36
N ALA A 137 1.54 2.24 -26.13
CA ALA A 137 1.05 1.31 -27.15
C ALA A 137 -0.33 1.76 -27.68
N SER A 138 -1.25 2.15 -26.80
CA SER A 138 -2.55 2.70 -27.19
C SER A 138 -2.41 3.92 -28.10
N ASN A 139 -1.57 4.88 -27.74
CA ASN A 139 -1.32 6.07 -28.55
C ASN A 139 -0.70 5.76 -29.92
N VAL A 140 0.23 4.82 -29.99
CA VAL A 140 0.84 4.37 -31.25
C VAL A 140 -0.22 3.75 -32.15
N HIS A 141 -1.05 2.85 -31.61
CA HIS A 141 -2.15 2.25 -32.34
C HIS A 141 -3.12 3.33 -32.86
N THR A 142 -3.57 4.24 -32.00
CA THR A 142 -4.48 5.32 -32.41
C THR A 142 -3.89 6.18 -33.51
N MET A 143 -2.61 6.58 -33.41
CA MET A 143 -2.01 7.41 -34.46
C MET A 143 -1.85 6.70 -35.79
N ASN A 144 -1.54 5.40 -35.78
CA ASN A 144 -1.51 4.61 -37.01
C ASN A 144 -2.91 4.50 -37.63
N THR A 145 -3.94 4.27 -36.80
CA THR A 145 -5.34 4.25 -37.22
C THR A 145 -5.80 5.59 -37.81
N VAL A 146 -5.40 6.71 -37.19
CA VAL A 146 -5.68 8.07 -37.71
C VAL A 146 -4.97 8.29 -39.04
N ARG A 147 -3.67 7.98 -39.13
CA ARG A 147 -2.87 8.15 -40.37
C ARG A 147 -3.39 7.33 -41.53
N SER A 148 -3.87 6.11 -41.27
CA SER A 148 -4.45 5.23 -42.28
C SER A 148 -5.93 5.54 -42.58
N THR A 149 -6.54 6.52 -41.91
CA THR A 149 -7.98 6.79 -42.04
C THR A 149 -8.82 5.54 -41.75
N ARG A 150 -8.46 4.77 -40.72
CA ARG A 150 -9.09 3.50 -40.33
C ARG A 150 -9.10 2.44 -41.44
N GLU A 151 -8.09 2.42 -42.30
CA GLU A 151 -7.99 1.40 -43.34
C GLU A 151 -7.92 -0.01 -42.71
N PRO A 152 -8.81 -0.96 -43.07
CA PRO A 152 -8.81 -2.30 -42.50
C PRO A 152 -7.51 -3.08 -42.73
N GLY A 153 -6.82 -2.79 -43.84
CA GLY A 153 -5.51 -3.38 -44.15
C GLY A 153 -4.45 -3.00 -43.11
N GLU A 154 -4.45 -1.75 -42.67
CA GLU A 154 -3.53 -1.25 -41.66
C GLU A 154 -3.83 -1.81 -40.27
N CYS A 155 -5.11 -1.99 -39.91
CA CYS A 155 -5.46 -2.69 -38.67
C CYS A 155 -4.91 -4.13 -38.66
N ARG A 156 -5.04 -4.86 -39.77
CA ARG A 156 -4.46 -6.21 -39.91
C ARG A 156 -2.93 -6.19 -39.86
N ARG A 157 -2.28 -5.19 -40.46
CA ARG A 157 -0.83 -5.02 -40.41
C ARG A 157 -0.34 -4.76 -38.98
N MET A 158 -1.03 -3.90 -38.23
CA MET A 158 -0.69 -3.66 -36.82
C MET A 158 -0.91 -4.89 -35.95
N ALA A 159 -1.99 -5.64 -36.18
CA ALA A 159 -2.27 -6.89 -35.48
C ALA A 159 -1.20 -7.97 -35.74
N SER A 160 -0.52 -7.94 -36.89
CA SER A 160 0.60 -8.83 -37.19
C SER A 160 1.96 -8.28 -36.77
N GLU A 161 2.03 -7.03 -36.31
CA GLU A 161 3.27 -6.38 -35.92
C GLU A 161 3.77 -6.94 -34.58
N PRO A 162 5.02 -7.45 -34.49
CA PRO A 162 5.54 -8.07 -33.27
C PRO A 162 5.58 -7.12 -32.06
N PHE A 163 5.60 -5.82 -32.29
CA PHE A 163 5.66 -4.79 -31.27
C PHE A 163 4.51 -4.92 -30.25
N PHE A 164 3.25 -4.91 -30.72
CA PHE A 164 2.08 -4.95 -29.82
C PHE A 164 2.01 -6.25 -29.04
N ARG A 165 2.29 -7.38 -29.70
CA ARG A 165 2.28 -8.69 -29.05
C ARG A 165 3.32 -8.75 -27.94
N ARG A 166 4.55 -8.30 -28.22
CA ARG A 166 5.63 -8.27 -27.22
C ARG A 166 5.27 -7.35 -26.05
N GLU A 167 4.78 -6.15 -26.34
CA GLU A 167 4.46 -5.16 -25.30
C GLU A 167 3.33 -5.64 -24.39
N VAL A 168 2.27 -6.23 -24.95
CA VAL A 168 1.16 -6.83 -24.19
C VAL A 168 1.65 -8.00 -23.35
N GLN A 169 2.45 -8.89 -23.93
CA GLN A 169 2.96 -10.08 -23.23
C GLN A 169 3.83 -9.69 -22.05
N GLU A 170 4.81 -8.81 -22.26
CA GLU A 170 5.72 -8.35 -21.20
C GLU A 170 4.97 -7.59 -20.08
N CYS A 171 3.95 -6.79 -20.42
CA CYS A 171 3.13 -6.13 -19.41
C CYS A 171 2.26 -7.12 -18.62
N THR A 172 1.70 -8.13 -19.31
CA THR A 172 0.94 -9.21 -18.66
C THR A 172 1.83 -10.00 -17.70
N ASP A 173 3.03 -10.40 -18.13
CA ASP A 173 3.97 -11.15 -17.28
C ASP A 173 4.35 -10.36 -16.02
N LEU A 174 4.66 -9.06 -16.16
CA LEU A 174 4.96 -8.18 -15.02
C LEU A 174 3.76 -8.04 -14.05
N LEU A 175 2.52 -7.93 -14.56
CA LEU A 175 1.32 -7.88 -13.73
C LEU A 175 1.09 -9.20 -13.00
N VAL A 176 1.26 -10.32 -13.69
CA VAL A 176 1.10 -11.66 -13.12
C VAL A 176 2.09 -11.87 -11.98
N ASP A 177 3.37 -11.58 -12.20
CA ASP A 177 4.41 -11.71 -11.18
C ASP A 177 4.12 -10.83 -9.96
N GLU A 178 3.67 -9.59 -10.19
CA GLU A 178 3.29 -8.68 -9.12
C GLU A 178 2.08 -9.19 -8.33
N CYS A 179 1.04 -9.68 -9.00
CA CYS A 179 -0.12 -10.27 -8.35
C CYS A 179 0.27 -11.45 -7.47
N VAL A 180 1.08 -12.38 -7.99
CA VAL A 180 1.56 -13.56 -7.25
C VAL A 180 2.37 -13.14 -6.03
N ARG A 181 3.28 -12.16 -6.19
CA ARG A 181 4.07 -11.60 -5.08
C ARG A 181 3.19 -11.00 -3.98
N VAL A 182 2.15 -10.24 -4.36
CA VAL A 182 1.20 -9.62 -3.44
C VAL A 182 0.35 -10.67 -2.73
N LEU A 183 -0.18 -11.66 -3.45
CA LEU A 183 -0.97 -12.76 -2.90
C LEU A 183 -0.16 -13.60 -1.90
N LYS A 184 1.08 -13.95 -2.24
CA LYS A 184 1.98 -14.67 -1.32
C LYS A 184 2.21 -13.88 -0.02
N ARG A 185 2.38 -12.56 -0.11
CA ARG A 185 2.57 -11.70 1.06
C ARG A 185 1.29 -11.63 1.91
N LEU A 186 0.13 -11.51 1.27
CA LEU A 186 -1.17 -11.54 1.96
C LEU A 186 -1.38 -12.85 2.71
N ASP A 187 -1.09 -13.98 2.08
CA ASP A 187 -1.21 -15.30 2.68
C ASP A 187 -0.33 -15.44 3.93
N THR A 188 0.95 -15.04 3.82
CA THR A 188 1.88 -15.02 4.96
C THR A 188 1.37 -14.14 6.12
N LEU A 189 0.83 -12.96 5.81
CA LEU A 189 0.29 -12.04 6.82
C LEU A 189 -0.98 -12.58 7.47
N ARG A 190 -1.88 -13.19 6.68
CA ARG A 190 -3.11 -13.79 7.19
C ARG A 190 -2.81 -14.95 8.13
N LEU A 191 -1.86 -15.82 7.79
CA LEU A 191 -1.42 -16.89 8.69
C LEU A 191 -0.82 -16.32 9.98
N SER A 192 0.00 -15.26 9.90
CA SER A 192 0.54 -14.59 11.08
C SER A 192 -0.58 -14.01 11.97
N ILE A 193 -1.54 -13.30 11.37
CA ILE A 193 -2.67 -12.70 12.09
C ILE A 193 -3.56 -13.80 12.70
N GLN A 194 -3.80 -14.91 12.00
CA GLN A 194 -4.59 -16.03 12.52
C GLN A 194 -3.89 -16.73 13.68
N SER A 195 -2.57 -16.97 13.58
CA SER A 195 -1.80 -17.54 14.68
C SER A 195 -1.76 -16.62 15.91
N GLU A 196 -1.75 -15.31 15.70
CA GLU A 196 -1.87 -14.31 16.77
C GLU A 196 -3.33 -14.13 17.23
N SER A 197 -4.33 -14.56 16.45
CA SER A 197 -5.74 -14.36 16.78
C SER A 197 -6.25 -15.26 17.91
N GLU A 198 -5.59 -16.39 18.18
CA GLU A 198 -5.88 -17.19 19.37
C GLU A 198 -5.43 -16.47 20.65
N GLU A 199 -4.47 -15.53 20.53
CA GLU A 199 -3.97 -14.66 21.60
C GLU A 199 -3.89 -13.20 21.11
N ILE A 200 -5.01 -12.59 20.67
CA ILE A 200 -4.97 -11.18 20.28
C ILE A 200 -4.46 -10.40 21.50
N GLU A 201 -3.22 -9.89 21.41
CA GLU A 201 -2.66 -8.99 22.40
C GLU A 201 -3.49 -7.72 22.39
N LEU A 202 -4.44 -7.67 23.29
CA LEU A 202 -5.34 -6.57 23.45
C LEU A 202 -4.69 -5.54 24.37
N GLU A 203 -4.48 -4.33 23.86
CA GLU A 203 -4.04 -3.19 24.66
C GLU A 203 -5.24 -2.38 25.16
N ASN A 204 -5.11 -1.82 26.36
CA ASN A 204 -6.12 -0.93 26.92
C ASN A 204 -6.05 0.44 26.22
N VAL A 205 -7.18 0.92 25.71
CA VAL A 205 -7.27 2.23 25.05
C VAL A 205 -7.63 3.29 26.10
N GLY A 206 -6.67 4.14 26.45
CA GLY A 206 -6.88 5.30 27.33
C GLY A 206 -6.25 5.19 28.72
N PRO A 207 -6.13 6.31 29.45
CA PRO A 207 -5.48 6.35 30.76
C PRO A 207 -6.13 5.36 31.71
N ASP A 208 -5.32 4.59 32.44
CA ASP A 208 -5.72 3.57 33.39
C ASP A 208 -6.94 4.02 34.21
N HIS A 209 -7.81 3.08 34.58
CA HIS A 209 -8.83 3.37 35.57
C HIS A 209 -8.15 4.03 36.77
N ASP A 210 -8.53 5.26 37.13
CA ASP A 210 -7.98 5.85 38.34
C ASP A 210 -8.48 4.97 39.48
N ILE A 211 -7.56 4.19 40.04
CA ILE A 211 -7.89 3.24 41.08
C ILE A 211 -8.58 3.92 42.27
N LEU A 212 -8.31 5.21 42.45
CA LEU A 212 -8.92 6.04 43.49
C LEU A 212 -10.43 6.25 43.28
N ASP A 213 -10.96 6.02 42.09
CA ASP A 213 -12.41 6.07 41.82
C ASP A 213 -13.16 4.88 42.44
N PHE A 214 -12.48 3.77 42.75
CA PHE A 214 -13.11 2.52 43.19
C PHE A 214 -13.13 2.33 44.70
N GLY A 215 -12.59 3.27 45.48
CA GLY A 215 -12.42 3.09 46.91
C GLY A 215 -11.49 4.08 47.57
N PHE A 216 -10.93 3.70 48.71
CA PHE A 216 -10.06 4.56 49.50
C PHE A 216 -8.95 3.79 50.20
N ARG A 217 -7.81 4.45 50.45
CA ARG A 217 -6.69 3.88 51.20
C ARG A 217 -7.08 3.75 52.69
N ILE A 218 -6.73 2.63 53.29
CA ILE A 218 -6.84 2.44 54.74
C ILE A 218 -5.50 2.87 55.37
N PRO A 219 -5.49 3.76 56.37
CA PRO A 219 -4.28 4.06 57.12
C PRO A 219 -3.73 2.79 57.76
N LEU A 220 -2.43 2.53 57.58
CA LEU A 220 -1.77 1.45 58.31
C LEU A 220 -1.84 1.77 59.81
N PRO A 221 -2.13 0.77 60.66
CA PRO A 221 -2.05 0.97 62.11
C PRO A 221 -0.65 1.47 62.41
N SER A 222 -0.55 2.61 63.09
CA SER A 222 0.73 3.11 63.57
C SER A 222 1.38 1.98 64.36
N PRO A 223 2.67 1.67 64.14
CA PRO A 223 3.35 0.73 65.01
C PRO A 223 3.08 1.18 66.45
N PRO A 224 2.70 0.25 67.36
CA PRO A 224 2.43 0.62 68.74
C PRO A 224 3.60 1.47 69.21
N SER A 225 3.33 2.70 69.63
CA SER A 225 4.39 3.62 70.03
C SER A 225 5.25 2.89 71.05
N GLN A 226 6.57 2.85 70.81
CA GLN A 226 7.53 2.14 71.66
C GLN A 226 7.61 2.71 73.10
N ASP A 227 6.77 3.70 73.42
CA ASP A 227 6.68 4.36 74.73
C ASP A 227 6.15 3.46 75.85
N ASN A 228 5.69 2.23 75.53
CA ASN A 228 5.38 1.19 76.52
C ASN A 228 6.33 -0.02 76.41
N ALA A 229 7.64 0.23 76.28
CA ALA A 229 8.66 -0.76 76.59
C ALA A 229 8.61 -1.07 78.10
N PHE A 230 7.72 -1.98 78.49
CA PHE A 230 7.77 -2.65 79.78
C PHE A 230 9.11 -3.39 79.84
N SER A 231 10.05 -2.87 80.64
CA SER A 231 11.32 -3.54 80.97
C SER A 231 11.02 -4.88 81.66
N ILE A 232 10.84 -5.94 80.88
CA ILE A 232 10.97 -7.30 81.38
C ILE A 232 12.47 -7.56 81.45
N GLY A 233 12.98 -7.56 82.68
CA GLY A 233 14.39 -7.76 82.97
C GLY A 233 14.94 -9.00 82.28
N GLU A 234 16.06 -8.81 81.61
CA GLU A 234 16.95 -9.87 81.14
C GLU A 234 17.33 -10.75 82.33
N LYS A 235 16.86 -12.00 82.34
CA LYS A 235 17.52 -13.05 83.12
C LYS A 235 18.60 -13.69 82.24
N PRO A 236 19.82 -13.90 82.77
CA PRO A 236 20.89 -14.53 82.02
C PRO A 236 20.55 -16.00 81.80
N VAL A 237 20.50 -16.42 80.54
CA VAL A 237 20.38 -17.84 80.17
C VAL A 237 21.80 -18.40 80.10
N GLU A 238 22.23 -19.03 81.20
CA GLU A 238 23.38 -19.92 81.21
C GLU A 238 23.04 -21.24 80.51
N ASN A 239 23.97 -21.69 79.65
CA ASN A 239 24.36 -23.07 79.36
C ASN A 239 23.28 -24.17 79.33
N ILE A 240 22.83 -24.52 78.13
CA ILE A 240 22.45 -25.90 77.79
C ILE A 240 23.05 -26.24 76.41
N LEU A 241 24.36 -26.50 76.40
CA LEU A 241 24.98 -27.43 75.46
C LEU A 241 25.45 -28.61 76.32
N ASP A 242 24.73 -29.73 76.26
CA ASP A 242 25.30 -31.07 76.10
C ASP A 242 24.21 -32.15 76.28
N ALA A 243 24.33 -33.18 75.44
CA ALA A 243 23.62 -34.47 75.47
C ALA A 243 22.17 -34.42 74.89
N VAL A 244 21.72 -35.28 73.98
CA VAL A 244 22.14 -36.64 73.59
C VAL A 244 21.72 -36.88 72.14
N ASN A 245 22.67 -37.45 71.40
CA ASN A 245 22.54 -38.07 70.10
C ASN A 245 21.79 -39.42 70.18
N HIS A 246 21.10 -39.78 69.09
CA HIS A 246 20.60 -41.11 68.72
C HIS A 246 19.16 -41.48 69.10
N SER A 247 18.27 -41.38 68.10
CA SER A 247 17.33 -42.48 67.83
C SER A 247 16.88 -42.44 66.36
N THR A 248 17.27 -43.47 65.64
CA THR A 248 16.71 -43.91 64.36
C THR A 248 15.22 -44.23 64.53
N HIS A 249 14.32 -43.68 63.70
CA HIS A 249 13.23 -44.46 63.09
C HIS A 249 12.33 -43.61 62.16
N ASP A 250 12.38 -44.03 60.91
CA ASP A 250 11.38 -44.16 59.85
C ASP A 250 9.87 -44.16 60.22
N GLU A 251 9.36 -43.19 60.99
CA GLU A 251 7.90 -43.02 61.23
C GLU A 251 7.37 -41.57 61.13
N THR A 252 8.20 -40.59 60.76
CA THR A 252 7.86 -39.15 60.82
C THR A 252 7.17 -38.59 59.57
N TYR A 253 6.66 -39.43 58.67
CA TYR A 253 5.90 -38.99 57.48
C TYR A 253 4.37 -39.14 57.62
N ARG A 254 3.86 -39.69 58.73
CA ARG A 254 2.40 -39.81 59.00
C ARG A 254 1.85 -38.88 60.08
N SER A 255 2.70 -38.13 60.78
CA SER A 255 2.31 -37.21 61.86
C SER A 255 2.34 -35.72 61.48
N ILE A 256 2.82 -35.36 60.28
CA ILE A 256 2.78 -33.97 59.78
C ILE A 256 1.37 -33.60 59.22
N ALA A 257 0.49 -34.58 59.03
CA ALA A 257 -0.85 -34.38 58.45
C ALA A 257 -1.96 -34.00 59.47
N LYS A 258 -1.62 -33.61 60.71
CA LYS A 258 -2.64 -33.28 61.75
C LYS A 258 -2.46 -31.97 62.50
N ASN A 259 -1.56 -31.09 62.04
CA ASN A 259 -1.60 -29.67 62.38
C ASN A 259 -2.22 -28.90 61.22
N THR A 260 -3.47 -29.22 60.88
CA THR A 260 -4.34 -28.26 60.21
C THR A 260 -4.81 -27.25 61.26
N GLU A 261 -3.89 -26.42 61.75
CA GLU A 261 -4.28 -25.08 62.15
C GLU A 261 -4.94 -24.51 60.90
N THR A 262 -6.25 -24.30 60.98
CA THR A 262 -6.98 -23.51 60.00
C THR A 262 -6.32 -22.14 60.02
N ASP A 263 -5.33 -21.95 59.14
CA ASP A 263 -4.74 -20.68 58.78
C ASP A 263 -5.90 -19.86 58.24
N THR A 264 -6.62 -19.24 59.18
CA THR A 264 -7.73 -18.35 58.92
C THR A 264 -7.05 -17.11 58.38
N ILE A 265 -6.71 -17.19 57.09
CA ILE A 265 -5.94 -16.18 56.36
C ILE A 265 -6.61 -14.85 56.66
N ASP A 266 -5.95 -14.08 57.52
CA ASP A 266 -6.47 -12.81 58.00
C ASP A 266 -6.39 -11.81 56.84
N SER A 267 -7.48 -11.76 56.07
CA SER A 267 -7.64 -10.88 54.93
C SER A 267 -7.63 -9.40 55.32
N SER A 268 -7.71 -9.10 56.63
CA SER A 268 -7.52 -7.75 57.15
C SER A 268 -6.06 -7.28 57.07
N ASN A 269 -5.09 -8.20 57.05
CA ASN A 269 -3.66 -7.89 57.15
C ASN A 269 -2.83 -8.25 55.92
N ARG A 270 -3.35 -9.02 54.96
CA ARG A 270 -2.62 -9.46 53.76
C ARG A 270 -3.42 -9.24 52.48
N CYS A 271 -2.73 -8.87 51.40
CA CYS A 271 -3.33 -8.73 50.08
C CYS A 271 -3.67 -10.11 49.47
N CYS A 272 -4.91 -10.32 49.03
CA CYS A 272 -5.33 -11.61 48.44
C CYS A 272 -4.74 -11.92 47.05
N ILE A 273 -4.09 -10.96 46.39
CA ILE A 273 -3.44 -11.17 45.08
C ILE A 273 -2.01 -11.68 45.26
N CYS A 274 -1.18 -10.95 46.01
CA CYS A 274 0.25 -11.28 46.17
C CYS A 274 0.58 -12.00 47.49
N LEU A 275 -0.41 -12.13 48.39
CA LEU A 275 -0.30 -12.73 49.72
C LEU A 275 0.69 -12.04 50.67
N LYS A 276 1.17 -10.83 50.34
CA LYS A 276 2.06 -10.02 51.19
C LYS A 276 1.27 -9.18 52.19
N THR A 277 1.86 -8.93 53.35
CA THR A 277 1.36 -8.00 54.36
C THR A 277 1.35 -6.57 53.81
N TYR A 278 0.39 -5.76 54.25
CA TYR A 278 0.32 -4.36 53.84
C TYR A 278 1.50 -3.55 54.41
N THR A 279 2.13 -2.74 53.56
CA THR A 279 3.27 -1.87 53.90
C THR A 279 3.06 -0.48 53.29
N PRO A 280 3.85 0.55 53.64
CA PRO A 280 3.73 1.86 53.00
C PRO A 280 3.92 1.83 51.47
N SER A 281 4.73 0.91 50.94
CA SER A 281 4.89 0.68 49.49
C SER A 281 3.80 -0.20 48.89
N HIS A 282 3.02 -0.87 49.73
CA HIS A 282 1.90 -1.74 49.37
C HIS A 282 0.67 -1.43 50.24
N PRO A 283 0.15 -0.19 50.21
CA PRO A 283 -0.85 0.24 51.18
C PRO A 283 -2.17 -0.51 50.96
N PRO A 284 -2.93 -0.78 52.05
CA PRO A 284 -4.25 -1.38 51.92
C PRO A 284 -5.22 -0.39 51.29
N PHE A 285 -6.03 -0.89 50.37
CA PHE A 285 -7.06 -0.15 49.65
C PHE A 285 -8.38 -0.89 49.74
N ARG A 286 -9.41 -0.22 50.26
CA ARG A 286 -10.75 -0.79 50.44
C ARG A 286 -11.62 -0.43 49.25
N ILE A 287 -12.13 -1.45 48.57
CA ILE A 287 -13.07 -1.26 47.45
C ILE A 287 -14.43 -0.82 47.99
N ALA A 288 -14.98 0.28 47.46
CA ALA A 288 -16.28 0.80 47.88
C ALA A 288 -17.45 -0.15 47.56
N ALA A 289 -17.40 -0.82 46.42
CA ALA A 289 -18.47 -1.70 45.93
C ALA A 289 -18.69 -2.98 46.77
N CYS A 290 -17.65 -3.52 47.42
CA CYS A 290 -17.73 -4.80 48.14
C CYS A 290 -16.97 -4.87 49.46
N THR A 291 -16.33 -3.78 49.89
CA THR A 291 -15.57 -3.64 51.15
C THR A 291 -14.32 -4.51 51.31
N HIS A 292 -13.99 -5.35 50.33
CA HIS A 292 -12.73 -6.12 50.36
C HIS A 292 -11.51 -5.19 50.29
N THR A 293 -10.48 -5.57 51.03
CA THR A 293 -9.22 -4.83 51.10
C THR A 293 -8.17 -5.56 50.28
N LEU A 294 -7.51 -4.83 49.38
CA LEU A 294 -6.41 -5.33 48.57
C LEU A 294 -5.26 -4.33 48.62
N GLY A 295 -4.08 -4.77 48.21
CA GLY A 295 -2.96 -3.87 48.08
C GLY A 295 -3.13 -2.97 46.85
N LEU A 296 -2.95 -1.66 47.02
CA LEU A 296 -3.21 -0.69 45.96
C LEU A 296 -2.47 -0.98 44.64
N PRO A 297 -1.15 -1.26 44.63
CA PRO A 297 -0.45 -1.59 43.38
C PRO A 297 -1.00 -2.86 42.73
N CYS A 298 -1.31 -3.89 43.51
CA CYS A 298 -1.87 -5.14 42.98
C CYS A 298 -3.26 -4.96 42.38
N LEU A 299 -4.14 -4.18 43.01
CA LEU A 299 -5.46 -3.90 42.45
C LEU A 299 -5.35 -3.05 41.17
N SER A 300 -4.39 -2.12 41.11
CA SER A 300 -4.13 -1.33 39.89
C SER A 300 -3.65 -2.23 38.75
N THR A 301 -2.67 -3.09 39.01
CA THR A 301 -2.22 -4.10 38.04
C THR A 301 -3.34 -5.03 37.62
N TRP A 302 -4.20 -5.46 38.55
CA TRP A 302 -5.34 -6.33 38.25
C TRP A 302 -6.34 -5.67 37.31
N LEU A 303 -6.81 -4.47 37.64
CA LEU A 303 -7.78 -3.70 36.85
C LEU A 303 -7.25 -3.37 35.45
N ASN A 304 -5.94 -3.16 35.33
CA ASN A 304 -5.28 -2.84 34.07
C ASN A 304 -4.77 -4.09 33.32
N SER A 305 -5.00 -5.30 33.83
CA SER A 305 -4.59 -6.53 33.16
C SER A 305 -5.51 -6.92 32.01
N THR A 306 -5.05 -7.83 31.14
CA THR A 306 -5.84 -8.39 30.04
C THR A 306 -6.75 -9.54 30.49
N ALA A 307 -6.76 -9.92 31.77
CA ALA A 307 -7.60 -11.00 32.28
C ALA A 307 -9.09 -10.73 32.00
N ALA A 308 -9.85 -11.78 31.68
CA ALA A 308 -11.28 -11.64 31.33
C ALA A 308 -12.13 -11.10 32.49
N ASN A 309 -11.67 -11.33 33.72
CA ASN A 309 -12.30 -10.92 34.98
C ASN A 309 -11.56 -9.74 35.66
N ALA A 310 -10.65 -9.06 34.96
CA ALA A 310 -9.93 -7.88 35.46
C ALA A 310 -10.86 -6.75 35.92
N THR A 311 -12.12 -6.75 35.50
CA THR A 311 -13.14 -5.76 35.90
C THR A 311 -13.89 -6.11 37.18
N SER A 312 -13.55 -7.22 37.83
CA SER A 312 -14.22 -7.72 39.02
C SER A 312 -13.26 -7.80 40.21
N CYS A 313 -13.80 -7.69 41.42
CA CYS A 313 -13.02 -7.87 42.64
C CYS A 313 -12.37 -9.27 42.65
N PRO A 314 -11.04 -9.39 42.81
CA PRO A 314 -10.35 -10.69 42.87
C PRO A 314 -10.85 -11.60 43.98
N TYR A 315 -11.41 -11.02 45.04
CA TYR A 315 -11.89 -11.74 46.22
C TYR A 315 -13.31 -12.30 46.02
N CYS A 316 -14.28 -11.42 45.73
CA CYS A 316 -15.71 -11.79 45.68
C CYS A 316 -16.34 -11.72 44.29
N ARG A 317 -15.59 -11.34 43.26
CA ARG A 317 -16.05 -11.16 41.87
C ARG A 317 -17.14 -10.11 41.66
N THR A 318 -17.43 -9.26 42.66
CA THR A 318 -18.27 -8.08 42.46
C THR A 318 -17.69 -7.22 41.33
N LEU A 319 -18.52 -6.88 40.33
CA LEU A 319 -18.11 -6.03 39.22
C LEU A 319 -17.74 -4.64 39.74
N LEU A 320 -16.57 -4.15 39.36
CA LEU A 320 -16.02 -2.86 39.80
C LEU A 320 -16.22 -1.78 38.73
N CYS A 321 -16.07 -2.15 37.46
CA CYS A 321 -16.27 -1.29 36.31
C CYS A 321 -16.77 -2.09 35.10
N ASP A 322 -17.31 -1.38 34.11
CA ASP A 322 -17.55 -1.97 32.78
C ASP A 322 -16.22 -2.25 32.07
N ARG A 323 -16.20 -3.32 31.27
CA ARG A 323 -15.03 -3.68 30.47
C ARG A 323 -14.84 -2.65 29.37
N ARG A 324 -13.67 -1.99 29.37
CA ARG A 324 -13.29 -1.06 28.31
C ARG A 324 -13.20 -1.77 26.97
N ALA A 325 -13.49 -1.03 25.90
CA ALA A 325 -13.12 -1.44 24.55
C ALA A 325 -11.59 -1.60 24.50
N ARG A 326 -11.15 -2.78 24.09
CA ARG A 326 -9.73 -3.07 23.88
C ARG A 326 -9.41 -2.85 22.40
N GLN A 327 -8.23 -2.31 22.10
CA GLN A 327 -7.75 -2.26 20.71
C GLN A 327 -6.77 -3.39 20.45
N PRO A 328 -6.69 -3.86 19.19
CA PRO A 328 -5.56 -4.67 18.77
C PRO A 328 -4.27 -3.91 19.04
N SER A 329 -3.23 -4.61 19.52
CA SER A 329 -1.91 -4.03 19.71
C SER A 329 -1.42 -3.30 18.46
N SER A 330 -0.50 -2.33 18.65
CA SER A 330 0.16 -1.62 17.55
C SER A 330 0.68 -2.55 16.44
N ARG A 331 1.25 -3.70 16.80
CA ARG A 331 1.72 -4.74 15.86
C ARG A 331 0.59 -5.27 14.97
N SER A 332 -0.58 -5.55 15.57
CA SER A 332 -1.75 -5.99 14.84
C SER A 332 -2.25 -4.91 13.87
N ARG A 333 -2.22 -3.64 14.29
CA ARG A 333 -2.60 -2.50 13.45
C ARG A 333 -1.73 -2.37 12.20
N ASP A 334 -0.41 -2.51 12.34
CA ASP A 334 0.52 -2.45 11.21
C ASP A 334 0.30 -3.61 10.22
N ALA A 335 0.02 -4.81 10.73
CA ALA A 335 -0.33 -5.96 9.90
C ALA A 335 -1.62 -5.72 9.10
N TYR A 336 -2.66 -5.18 9.73
CA TYR A 336 -3.91 -4.82 9.03
C TYR A 336 -3.70 -3.70 7.99
N ALA A 337 -2.92 -2.67 8.32
CA ALA A 337 -2.60 -1.59 7.38
C ALA A 337 -1.87 -2.14 6.14
N GLU A 338 -0.95 -3.08 6.34
CA GLU A 338 -0.26 -3.76 5.25
C GLU A 338 -1.20 -4.62 4.41
N VAL A 339 -2.16 -5.35 5.01
CA VAL A 339 -3.19 -6.09 4.28
C VAL A 339 -4.00 -5.15 3.37
N VAL A 340 -4.50 -4.03 3.91
CA VAL A 340 -5.25 -3.04 3.12
C VAL A 340 -4.40 -2.51 1.94
N ARG A 341 -3.12 -2.20 2.19
CA ARG A 341 -2.20 -1.75 1.13
C ARG A 341 -2.03 -2.79 0.04
N LEU A 342 -1.90 -4.06 0.38
CA LEU A 342 -1.74 -5.17 -0.56
C LEU A 342 -3.03 -5.41 -1.37
N GLU A 343 -4.20 -5.33 -0.74
CA GLU A 343 -5.49 -5.41 -1.44
C GLU A 343 -5.64 -4.27 -2.46
N ASP A 344 -5.26 -3.05 -2.11
CA ASP A 344 -5.27 -1.93 -3.04
C ASP A 344 -4.29 -2.13 -4.21
N ARG A 345 -3.16 -2.81 -3.99
CA ARG A 345 -2.27 -3.21 -5.10
C ARG A 345 -2.96 -4.20 -6.05
N LEU A 346 -3.68 -5.20 -5.53
CA LEU A 346 -4.44 -6.13 -6.37
C LEU A 346 -5.54 -5.43 -7.17
N LYS A 347 -6.25 -4.47 -6.56
CA LYS A 347 -7.24 -3.65 -7.28
C LYS A 347 -6.60 -2.88 -8.43
N ARG A 348 -5.42 -2.29 -8.22
CA ARG A 348 -4.67 -1.60 -9.31
C ARG A 348 -4.24 -2.57 -10.41
N ALA A 349 -3.76 -3.76 -10.06
CA ALA A 349 -3.41 -4.78 -11.03
C ALA A 349 -4.62 -5.18 -11.90
N ARG A 350 -5.80 -5.35 -11.29
CA ARG A 350 -7.05 -5.61 -12.00
C ARG A 350 -7.38 -4.52 -13.00
N TRP A 351 -7.29 -3.24 -12.62
CA TRP A 351 -7.55 -2.12 -13.55
C TRP A 351 -6.59 -2.15 -14.76
N LEU A 352 -5.31 -2.44 -14.54
CA LEU A 352 -4.33 -2.53 -15.63
C LEU A 352 -4.56 -3.75 -16.54
N LEU A 353 -5.04 -4.87 -16.01
CA LEU A 353 -5.47 -6.01 -16.83
C LEU A 353 -6.66 -5.64 -17.73
N VAL A 354 -7.60 -4.83 -17.22
CA VAL A 354 -8.72 -4.31 -18.03
C VAL A 354 -8.21 -3.37 -19.12
N ASP A 355 -7.27 -2.47 -18.81
CA ASP A 355 -6.67 -1.57 -19.80
C ASP A 355 -5.90 -2.34 -20.89
N LEU A 356 -5.15 -3.37 -20.50
CA LEU A 356 -4.46 -4.28 -21.44
C LEU A 356 -5.44 -5.03 -22.33
N ASP A 357 -6.53 -5.54 -21.75
CA ASP A 357 -7.57 -6.23 -22.52
C ASP A 357 -8.26 -5.28 -23.50
N GLY A 358 -8.51 -4.03 -23.10
CA GLY A 358 -8.98 -2.96 -23.98
C GLY A 358 -8.01 -2.67 -25.13
N LEU A 359 -6.71 -2.61 -24.84
CA LEU A 359 -5.67 -2.47 -25.88
C LEU A 359 -5.69 -3.66 -26.85
N CYS A 360 -5.80 -4.88 -26.34
CA CYS A 360 -5.88 -6.07 -27.16
C CYS A 360 -7.15 -6.10 -28.03
N ALA A 361 -8.30 -5.69 -27.50
CA ALA A 361 -9.53 -5.57 -28.27
C ALA A 361 -9.38 -4.55 -29.40
N MET A 362 -8.74 -3.40 -29.13
CA MET A 362 -8.44 -2.40 -30.15
C MET A 362 -7.51 -2.93 -31.25
N VAL A 363 -6.44 -3.64 -30.89
CA VAL A 363 -5.42 -4.09 -31.85
C VAL A 363 -5.86 -5.32 -32.64
N TYR A 364 -6.48 -6.31 -31.98
CA TYR A 364 -6.75 -7.63 -32.56
C TYR A 364 -8.22 -7.86 -32.95
N GLY A 365 -9.12 -6.92 -32.65
CA GLY A 365 -10.55 -7.04 -32.98
C GLY A 365 -11.26 -8.20 -32.26
N GLY A 366 -10.75 -8.62 -31.09
CA GLY A 366 -11.25 -9.74 -30.31
C GLY A 366 -12.35 -9.37 -29.31
N VAL A 367 -12.96 -10.39 -28.71
CA VAL A 367 -13.92 -10.23 -27.61
C VAL A 367 -13.19 -9.72 -26.37
N VAL A 368 -13.65 -8.58 -25.84
CA VAL A 368 -13.22 -8.02 -24.56
C VAL A 368 -13.35 -9.10 -23.47
N GLY A 369 -12.28 -9.32 -22.73
CA GLY A 369 -12.19 -10.25 -21.60
C GLY A 369 -11.28 -11.45 -21.84
N LYS A 370 -10.92 -11.78 -23.09
CA LYS A 370 -10.08 -12.96 -23.36
C LYS A 370 -8.71 -12.85 -22.69
N TRP A 371 -8.05 -11.70 -22.83
CA TRP A 371 -6.70 -11.50 -22.29
C TRP A 371 -6.74 -11.31 -20.78
N PHE A 372 -7.78 -10.64 -20.28
CA PHE A 372 -8.06 -10.59 -18.85
C PHE A 372 -8.15 -12.01 -18.26
N CYS A 373 -8.96 -12.90 -18.85
CA CYS A 373 -9.11 -14.27 -18.38
C CYS A 373 -7.82 -15.09 -18.47
N GLU A 374 -7.02 -14.92 -19.52
CA GLU A 374 -5.72 -15.59 -19.65
C GLU A 374 -4.70 -15.10 -18.61
N GLY A 375 -4.61 -13.79 -18.38
CA GLY A 375 -3.77 -13.22 -17.32
C GLY A 375 -4.17 -13.70 -15.93
N MET A 376 -5.48 -13.71 -15.64
CA MET A 376 -6.00 -14.22 -14.37
C MET A 376 -5.76 -15.73 -14.19
N ARG A 377 -5.89 -16.52 -15.27
CA ARG A 377 -5.52 -17.94 -15.24
C ARG A 377 -4.04 -18.11 -14.88
N ALA A 378 -3.16 -17.33 -15.49
CA ALA A 378 -1.72 -17.38 -15.21
C ALA A 378 -1.40 -16.99 -13.74
N VAL A 379 -2.12 -16.00 -13.17
CA VAL A 379 -2.01 -15.68 -11.73
C VAL A 379 -2.40 -16.88 -10.88
N SER A 380 -3.53 -17.52 -11.18
CA SER A 380 -4.03 -18.68 -10.42
C SER A 380 -3.06 -19.85 -10.47
N GLU A 381 -2.58 -20.21 -11.67
CA GLU A 381 -1.62 -21.29 -11.88
C GLU A 381 -0.31 -21.05 -11.11
N ARG A 382 0.31 -19.86 -11.28
CA ARG A 382 1.57 -19.53 -10.59
C ARG A 382 1.40 -19.42 -9.07
N ALA A 383 0.28 -18.89 -8.58
CA ALA A 383 0.01 -18.84 -7.15
C ALA A 383 -0.15 -20.25 -6.55
N GLY A 384 -0.83 -21.15 -7.25
CA GLY A 384 -0.95 -22.55 -6.89
C GLY A 384 0.40 -23.28 -6.82
N GLU A 385 1.29 -23.05 -7.80
CA GLU A 385 2.67 -23.56 -7.78
C GLU A 385 3.47 -23.10 -6.56
N MET A 386 3.16 -21.92 -6.02
CA MET A 386 3.80 -21.37 -4.82
C MET A 386 3.13 -21.82 -3.50
N GLY A 387 2.11 -22.68 -3.56
CA GLY A 387 1.34 -23.12 -2.40
C GLY A 387 0.43 -22.04 -1.82
N VAL A 388 0.17 -20.95 -2.56
CA VAL A 388 -0.73 -19.90 -2.12
C VAL A 388 -2.15 -20.33 -2.44
N GLY A 389 -2.95 -20.52 -1.39
CA GLY A 389 -4.37 -20.87 -1.51
C GLY A 389 -5.16 -19.71 -2.12
N VAL A 390 -5.28 -19.69 -3.44
CA VAL A 390 -6.28 -18.86 -4.11
C VAL A 390 -7.59 -19.62 -3.96
N GLY A 391 -8.47 -19.21 -3.03
CA GLY A 391 -9.81 -19.80 -2.95
C GLY A 391 -10.56 -19.64 -4.28
N ASN A 392 -11.84 -20.04 -4.34
CA ASN A 392 -12.75 -19.73 -5.46
C ASN A 392 -13.03 -18.21 -5.53
N VAL A 393 -11.98 -17.39 -5.70
CA VAL A 393 -11.93 -15.94 -5.49
C VAL A 393 -12.45 -15.18 -6.72
N TRP A 394 -12.91 -15.87 -7.78
CA TRP A 394 -13.01 -15.25 -9.10
C TRP A 394 -14.27 -15.57 -9.92
N GLU A 395 -15.30 -16.23 -9.37
CA GLU A 395 -16.48 -16.63 -10.17
C GLU A 395 -17.28 -15.44 -10.73
N ASP A 396 -17.21 -14.25 -10.14
CA ASP A 396 -17.93 -13.05 -10.60
C ASP A 396 -17.01 -11.89 -11.06
N GLY A 397 -15.72 -12.15 -11.28
CA GLY A 397 -14.73 -11.08 -11.55
C GLY A 397 -14.54 -10.09 -10.39
N MET A 398 -15.15 -10.37 -9.23
CA MET A 398 -14.95 -9.69 -7.96
C MET A 398 -14.03 -10.56 -7.11
N ILE A 399 -12.98 -9.95 -6.58
CA ILE A 399 -12.12 -10.57 -5.57
C ILE A 399 -12.96 -10.77 -4.32
N GLY A 400 -13.54 -11.96 -4.16
CA GLY A 400 -14.07 -12.40 -2.87
C GLY A 400 -12.90 -12.92 -2.03
N LEU A 401 -12.24 -12.03 -1.30
CA LEU A 401 -11.06 -12.34 -0.47
C LEU A 401 -11.41 -12.88 0.91
#